data_AF-E2ND16-F1
#
_entry.id   AF-E2ND16-F1
#
_cell.length_a   1.000
_cell.length_b   1.000
_cell.length_c   1.000
_cell.angle_alpha   90.00
_cell.angle_beta   90.00
_cell.angle_gamma   90.00
#
_symmetry.space_group_name_H-M   'P 1'
#
loop_
_entity.id
_entity.type
_entity.pdbx_description
1 polymer ?
#
loop_
_entity_poly.entity_id
_entity_poly.type
_entity_poly.pdbx_seq_one_letter_code
_entity_poly.pdbx_strand_id
1 'polypeptide(L)'
;MIRSKRLQNRITAGRFTLPAAVFLSLFCWVLTSILLPEIPVMKSNYPLWETIYNDWIPTWASAPLSFLLYGIIGYFLIELNNTFAIIRMRASVQTAIYFLLISVCPAMHQLYAGDIASTAFLISLFFLFKGYQHPHPAGILFYSFLFIGAGSLFFPQLTLFIPIFWIGAYSFQALTPKSFFGGLIGWTLPYWFLFGHAYFYGEIELFYQPFIELVTFHPITLWNFPLWEIATLGYLFLLFIVSSVHCLVAGYEDKIRTRSYLHFLIFLTFCIFVYILLQPAQTFHLLPLLLIGVSILTGHFVVLTNSRASNVFFICALAGLILLFGFNVWMLL
;
A
#
# COMPACT_ATOMS: atom_id res chain seq x y z
N MET A 1 -1.95 -2.56 43.39
CA MET A 1 -2.34 -3.64 42.46
C MET A 1 -1.74 -3.34 41.08
N ILE A 2 -0.56 -3.88 40.77
CA ILE A 2 0.13 -3.64 39.48
C ILE A 2 -0.63 -4.44 38.42
N ARG A 3 -1.56 -3.79 37.72
CA ARG A 3 -2.27 -4.41 36.59
C ARG A 3 -1.21 -4.81 35.57
N SER A 4 -0.95 -6.09 35.39
CA SER A 4 0.05 -6.55 34.42
C SER A 4 -0.34 -5.98 33.06
N LYS A 5 0.51 -5.11 32.51
CA LYS A 5 0.29 -4.59 31.15
C LYS A 5 0.29 -5.78 30.22
N ARG A 6 -0.81 -5.99 29.49
CA ARG A 6 -0.98 -7.08 28.52
C ARG A 6 0.10 -7.02 27.44
N LEU A 7 0.43 -8.17 26.85
CA LEU A 7 1.51 -8.32 25.88
C LEU A 7 1.36 -7.32 24.73
N GLN A 8 0.16 -7.22 24.17
CA GLN A 8 -0.21 -6.23 23.16
C GLN A 8 0.20 -4.80 23.57
N ASN A 9 -0.20 -4.34 24.76
CA ASN A 9 0.14 -2.99 25.23
C ASN A 9 1.63 -2.79 25.51
N ARG A 10 2.35 -3.85 25.92
CA ARG A 10 3.81 -3.76 26.13
C ARG A 10 4.53 -3.60 24.79
N ILE A 11 4.09 -4.34 23.79
CA ILE A 11 4.65 -4.29 22.44
C ILE A 11 4.27 -2.94 21.81
N THR A 12 3.00 -2.59 21.70
CA THR A 12 2.59 -1.31 21.08
C THR A 12 3.18 -0.08 21.75
N ALA A 13 3.43 -0.10 23.08
CA ALA A 13 4.08 1.01 23.78
C ALA A 13 5.63 0.96 23.73
N GLY A 14 6.22 -0.15 23.30
CA GLY A 14 7.65 -0.41 23.31
C GLY A 14 8.43 0.48 22.34
N ARG A 15 9.60 0.99 22.78
CA ARG A 15 10.51 1.77 21.93
C ARG A 15 11.18 0.95 20.83
N PHE A 16 11.32 -0.35 21.05
CA PHE A 16 12.09 -1.25 20.20
C PHE A 16 11.25 -2.01 19.17
N THR A 17 9.95 -1.74 19.04
CA THR A 17 9.09 -2.49 18.10
C THR A 17 9.43 -2.26 16.64
N LEU A 18 9.62 -1.01 16.24
CA LEU A 18 10.00 -0.70 14.86
C LEU A 18 11.40 -1.23 14.53
N PRO A 19 12.45 -0.99 15.35
CA PRO A 19 13.76 -1.61 15.12
C PRO A 19 13.69 -3.14 15.03
N ALA A 20 12.96 -3.80 15.94
CA ALA A 20 12.81 -5.26 15.91
C ALA A 20 12.11 -5.75 14.64
N ALA A 21 11.06 -5.06 14.19
CA ALA A 21 10.37 -5.39 12.94
C ALA A 21 11.28 -5.24 11.72
N VAL A 22 12.11 -4.19 11.68
CA VAL A 22 13.09 -3.97 10.60
C VAL A 22 14.20 -5.03 10.62
N PHE A 23 14.70 -5.41 11.79
CA PHE A 23 15.69 -6.50 11.88
C PHE A 23 15.10 -7.84 11.47
N LEU A 24 13.85 -8.13 11.85
CA LEU A 24 13.16 -9.35 11.45
C LEU A 24 12.89 -9.34 9.93
N SER A 25 12.51 -8.20 9.35
CA SER A 25 12.29 -8.09 7.91
C SER A 25 13.57 -8.30 7.12
N LEU A 26 14.69 -7.71 7.55
CA LEU A 26 16.00 -7.95 6.99
C LEU A 26 16.40 -9.44 7.07
N PHE A 27 16.16 -10.07 8.22
CA PHE A 27 16.42 -11.51 8.39
C PHE A 27 15.59 -12.35 7.43
N CYS A 28 14.28 -12.08 7.30
CA CYS A 28 13.41 -12.74 6.34
C CYS A 28 13.88 -12.53 4.90
N TRP A 29 14.31 -11.32 4.54
CA TRP A 29 14.83 -11.02 3.20
C TRP A 29 16.07 -11.84 2.86
N VAL A 30 17.05 -11.85 3.77
CA VAL A 30 18.29 -12.63 3.60
C VAL A 30 18.00 -14.12 3.53
N LEU A 31 17.12 -14.63 4.41
CA LEU A 31 16.72 -16.03 4.43
C LEU A 31 16.03 -16.43 3.11
N THR A 32 15.12 -15.59 2.60
CA THR A 32 14.49 -15.77 1.29
C THR A 32 15.52 -15.75 0.16
N SER A 33 16.47 -14.82 0.15
CA SER A 33 17.50 -14.77 -0.90
C SER A 33 18.40 -16.01 -0.92
N ILE A 34 18.61 -16.67 0.23
CA ILE A 34 19.40 -17.90 0.32
C ILE A 34 18.56 -19.12 -0.10
N LEU A 35 17.31 -19.21 0.37
CA LEU A 35 16.43 -20.37 0.12
C LEU A 35 15.84 -20.36 -1.29
N LEU A 36 15.60 -19.19 -1.87
CA LEU A 36 14.88 -18.98 -3.12
C LEU A 36 15.72 -18.13 -4.10
N PRO A 37 16.86 -18.65 -4.60
CA PRO A 37 17.75 -17.90 -5.49
C PRO A 37 17.15 -17.64 -6.89
N GLU A 38 16.19 -18.46 -7.32
CA GLU A 38 15.58 -18.42 -8.66
C GLU A 38 14.10 -18.03 -8.66
N ILE A 39 13.63 -17.14 -7.77
CA ILE A 39 12.24 -16.64 -7.90
C ILE A 39 12.14 -15.92 -9.26
N PRO A 40 11.37 -16.45 -10.23
CA PRO A 40 11.25 -15.79 -11.52
C PRO A 40 10.56 -14.45 -11.30
N VAL A 41 11.24 -13.37 -11.67
CA VAL A 41 10.61 -12.05 -11.70
C VAL A 41 9.48 -12.15 -12.72
N MET A 42 8.24 -12.02 -12.24
CA MET A 42 7.08 -12.07 -13.11
C MET A 42 7.15 -10.85 -14.04
N LYS A 43 7.36 -11.10 -15.33
CA LYS A 43 7.49 -10.05 -16.35
C LYS A 43 6.23 -9.19 -16.34
N SER A 44 6.42 -7.88 -16.35
CA SER A 44 5.32 -6.97 -16.61
C SER A 44 5.01 -7.02 -18.10
N ASN A 45 3.73 -7.07 -18.46
CA ASN A 45 3.32 -6.92 -19.86
C ASN A 45 3.49 -5.48 -20.35
N TYR A 46 3.97 -4.55 -19.51
CA TYR A 46 4.04 -3.13 -19.80
C TYR A 46 5.46 -2.69 -20.24
N PRO A 47 5.64 -2.27 -21.49
CA PRO A 47 6.95 -1.96 -22.07
C PRO A 47 7.72 -0.82 -21.42
N LEU A 48 7.03 0.22 -20.93
CA LEU A 48 7.71 1.32 -20.23
C LEU A 48 8.36 0.85 -18.92
N TRP A 49 7.76 -0.11 -18.22
CA TRP A 49 8.40 -0.72 -17.06
C TRP A 49 9.52 -1.68 -17.48
N GLU A 50 9.28 -2.52 -18.47
CA GLU A 50 10.27 -3.50 -18.94
C GLU A 50 11.55 -2.84 -19.50
N THR A 51 11.42 -1.73 -20.23
CA THR A 51 12.59 -0.95 -20.71
C THR A 51 13.40 -0.40 -19.55
N ILE A 52 12.73 0.26 -18.58
CA ILE A 52 13.40 0.80 -17.39
C ILE A 52 14.05 -0.33 -16.58
N TYR A 53 13.35 -1.44 -16.38
CA TYR A 53 13.86 -2.56 -15.60
C TYR A 53 15.06 -3.24 -16.27
N ASN A 54 14.95 -3.59 -17.55
CA ASN A 54 15.99 -4.34 -18.25
C ASN A 54 17.22 -3.48 -18.60
N ASP A 55 17.03 -2.20 -18.94
CA ASP A 55 18.14 -1.34 -19.39
C ASP A 55 18.87 -0.66 -18.23
N TRP A 56 18.18 -0.35 -17.12
CA TRP A 56 18.74 0.45 -16.03
C TRP A 56 18.99 -0.31 -14.73
N ILE A 57 18.33 -1.47 -14.51
CA ILE A 57 18.36 -2.16 -13.22
C ILE A 57 19.06 -3.52 -13.38
N PRO A 58 20.31 -3.67 -12.87
CA PRO A 58 20.96 -4.97 -12.81
C PRO A 58 20.12 -5.97 -12.00
N THR A 59 20.10 -7.23 -12.41
CA THR A 59 19.30 -8.28 -11.77
C THR A 59 19.65 -8.52 -10.30
N TRP A 60 20.89 -8.28 -9.88
CA TRP A 60 21.30 -8.36 -8.47
C TRP A 60 20.79 -7.17 -7.63
N ALA A 61 20.49 -6.04 -8.27
CA ALA A 61 20.09 -4.80 -7.62
C ALA A 61 18.58 -4.71 -7.35
N SER A 62 17.76 -5.57 -7.95
CA SER A 62 16.30 -5.58 -7.79
C SER A 62 15.88 -5.75 -6.32
N ALA A 63 16.38 -6.78 -5.63
CA ALA A 63 16.04 -7.09 -4.26
C ALA A 63 16.45 -5.98 -3.25
N PRO A 64 17.69 -5.44 -3.27
CA PRO A 64 18.05 -4.33 -2.38
C PRO A 64 17.29 -3.03 -2.72
N LEU A 65 16.99 -2.76 -3.99
CA LEU A 65 16.23 -1.57 -4.39
C LEU A 65 14.76 -1.68 -3.95
N SER A 66 14.15 -2.87 -4.05
CA SER A 66 12.82 -3.15 -3.51
C SER A 66 12.79 -2.92 -1.98
N PHE A 67 13.76 -3.45 -1.24
CA PHE A 67 13.86 -3.21 0.21
C PHE A 67 14.00 -1.72 0.55
N LEU A 68 14.80 -0.96 -0.23
CA LEU A 68 14.95 0.48 -0.07
C LEU A 68 13.63 1.22 -0.31
N LEU A 69 12.88 0.88 -1.37
CA LEU A 69 11.55 1.45 -1.63
C LEU A 69 10.58 1.16 -0.48
N TYR A 70 10.55 -0.07 0.03
CA TYR A 70 9.75 -0.38 1.23
C TYR A 70 10.20 0.39 2.47
N GLY A 71 11.49 0.68 2.58
CA GLY A 71 12.04 1.61 3.56
C GLY A 71 11.48 3.03 3.42
N ILE A 72 11.43 3.55 2.19
CA ILE A 72 10.86 4.88 1.87
C ILE A 72 9.36 4.90 2.18
N ILE A 73 8.60 3.86 1.79
CA ILE A 73 7.18 3.74 2.13
C ILE A 73 6.99 3.71 3.64
N GLY A 74 7.83 2.97 4.37
CA GLY A 74 7.82 2.92 5.82
C GLY A 74 8.07 4.29 6.47
N TYR A 75 9.03 5.07 5.93
CA TYR A 75 9.28 6.44 6.36
C TYR A 75 8.07 7.35 6.13
N PHE A 76 7.48 7.33 4.92
CA PHE A 76 6.28 8.10 4.61
C PHE A 76 5.08 7.69 5.45
N LEU A 77 4.95 6.42 5.83
CA LEU A 77 3.93 5.97 6.79
C LEU A 77 4.14 6.62 8.16
N ILE A 78 5.37 6.72 8.66
CA ILE A 78 5.65 7.42 9.93
C ILE A 78 5.24 8.89 9.80
N GLU A 79 5.63 9.54 8.71
CA GLU A 79 5.33 10.96 8.47
C GLU A 79 3.83 11.23 8.35
N LEU A 80 3.09 10.34 7.66
CA LEU A 80 1.65 10.39 7.54
C LEU A 80 0.99 10.28 8.92
N ASN A 81 1.44 9.34 9.77
CA ASN A 81 0.88 9.27 11.12
C ASN A 81 1.24 10.48 11.98
N ASN A 82 2.48 10.97 11.91
CA ASN A 82 2.93 12.14 12.66
C ASN A 82 2.11 13.40 12.30
N THR A 83 1.88 13.62 11.00
CA THR A 83 1.17 14.80 10.50
C THR A 83 -0.32 14.75 10.82
N PHE A 84 -0.98 13.61 10.58
CA PHE A 84 -2.44 13.52 10.69
C PHE A 84 -2.93 12.99 12.03
N ALA A 85 -2.01 12.48 12.87
CA ALA A 85 -2.30 11.86 14.17
C ALA A 85 -3.39 10.80 14.07
N ILE A 86 -3.26 9.89 13.09
CA ILE A 86 -4.22 8.80 12.87
C ILE A 86 -4.22 7.87 14.08
N ILE A 87 -3.03 7.41 14.49
CA ILE A 87 -2.80 6.57 15.66
C ILE A 87 -2.24 7.42 16.80
N ARG A 88 -2.94 7.44 17.93
CA ARG A 88 -2.70 8.38 19.05
C ARG A 88 -1.52 8.05 19.97
N MET A 89 -1.06 6.79 20.06
CA MET A 89 -0.03 6.42 21.04
C MET A 89 1.40 6.48 20.50
N ARG A 90 1.65 5.94 19.30
CA ARG A 90 2.99 5.89 18.69
C ARG A 90 2.88 5.90 17.17
N ALA A 91 3.67 6.75 16.55
CA ALA A 91 3.69 6.90 15.11
C ALA A 91 4.25 5.70 14.33
N SER A 92 4.97 4.81 15.00
CA SER A 92 5.71 3.73 14.35
C SER A 92 4.99 2.38 14.34
N VAL A 93 3.81 2.24 14.97
CA VAL A 93 3.15 0.93 15.09
C VAL A 93 2.65 0.42 13.74
N GLN A 94 1.99 1.27 12.95
CA GLN A 94 1.56 0.91 11.60
C GLN A 94 2.75 0.53 10.71
N THR A 95 3.86 1.27 10.82
CA THR A 95 5.08 1.01 10.07
C THR A 95 5.72 -0.32 10.45
N ALA A 96 5.72 -0.67 11.74
CA ALA A 96 6.21 -1.97 12.19
C ALA A 96 5.35 -3.11 11.65
N ILE A 97 4.02 -2.96 11.66
CA ILE A 97 3.10 -3.94 11.06
C ILE A 97 3.33 -4.05 9.56
N TYR A 98 3.50 -2.92 8.87
CA TYR A 98 3.82 -2.89 7.44
C TYR A 98 5.07 -3.71 7.12
N PHE A 99 6.18 -3.47 7.84
CA PHE A 99 7.42 -4.25 7.67
C PHE A 99 7.23 -5.74 7.94
N LEU A 100 6.44 -6.11 8.95
CA LEU A 100 6.15 -7.53 9.22
C LEU A 100 5.33 -8.16 8.09
N LEU A 101 4.32 -7.47 7.57
CA LEU A 101 3.46 -7.99 6.49
C LEU A 101 4.23 -8.17 5.18
N ILE A 102 5.10 -7.22 4.81
CA ILE A 102 5.90 -7.36 3.58
C ILE A 102 6.89 -8.52 3.68
N SER A 103 7.50 -8.72 4.86
CA SER A 103 8.48 -9.80 5.10
C SER A 103 7.91 -11.20 4.89
N VAL A 104 6.60 -11.33 5.03
CA VAL A 104 5.88 -12.61 4.96
C VAL A 104 5.59 -13.01 3.51
N CYS A 105 5.85 -12.10 2.56
CA CYS A 105 5.58 -12.30 1.14
C CYS A 105 6.90 -12.36 0.35
N PRO A 106 7.63 -13.50 0.34
CA PRO A 106 8.88 -13.66 -0.41
C PRO A 106 8.79 -13.25 -1.88
N ALA A 107 7.65 -13.49 -2.52
CA ALA A 107 7.42 -13.15 -3.92
C ALA A 107 7.47 -11.63 -4.19
N MET A 108 7.21 -10.80 -3.16
CA MET A 108 7.29 -9.34 -3.22
C MET A 108 8.68 -8.78 -2.94
N HIS A 109 9.66 -9.64 -2.62
CA HIS A 109 11.01 -9.17 -2.31
C HIS A 109 11.80 -8.70 -3.55
N GLN A 110 11.28 -9.00 -4.73
CA GLN A 110 11.78 -8.48 -6.00
C GLN A 110 11.15 -7.13 -6.31
N LEU A 111 11.80 -6.37 -7.20
CA LEU A 111 11.32 -5.06 -7.59
C LEU A 111 10.23 -5.17 -8.67
N TYR A 112 9.07 -4.59 -8.38
CA TYR A 112 7.96 -4.51 -9.34
C TYR A 112 7.49 -3.06 -9.53
N ALA A 113 6.81 -2.80 -10.66
CA ALA A 113 6.17 -1.51 -10.93
C ALA A 113 5.23 -1.06 -9.80
N GLY A 114 4.59 -2.02 -9.12
CA GLY A 114 3.74 -1.79 -7.96
C GLY A 114 4.45 -1.14 -6.76
N ASP A 115 5.75 -1.35 -6.59
CA ASP A 115 6.52 -0.76 -5.47
C ASP A 115 6.72 0.74 -5.68
N ILE A 116 7.03 1.14 -6.90
CA ILE A 116 7.12 2.56 -7.29
C ILE A 116 5.73 3.20 -7.26
N ALA A 117 4.74 2.52 -7.83
CA ALA A 117 3.36 3.00 -7.85
C ALA A 117 2.80 3.17 -6.44
N SER A 118 3.08 2.26 -5.51
CA SER A 118 2.65 2.36 -4.11
C SER A 118 3.33 3.49 -3.35
N THR A 119 4.60 3.80 -3.65
CA THR A 119 5.28 4.98 -3.12
C THR A 119 4.57 6.26 -3.58
N ALA A 120 4.31 6.38 -4.88
CA ALA A 120 3.59 7.53 -5.44
C ALA A 120 2.14 7.63 -4.89
N PHE A 121 1.46 6.49 -4.74
CA PHE A 121 0.14 6.38 -4.14
C PHE A 121 0.11 6.86 -2.69
N LEU A 122 1.11 6.48 -1.87
CA LEU A 122 1.21 6.93 -0.48
C LEU A 122 1.45 8.44 -0.39
N ILE A 123 2.31 9.00 -1.24
CA ILE A 123 2.52 10.45 -1.32
C ILE A 123 1.21 11.14 -1.75
N SER A 124 0.48 10.56 -2.70
CA SER A 124 -0.84 11.07 -3.09
C SER A 124 -1.84 11.08 -1.93
N LEU A 125 -1.89 10.00 -1.14
CA LEU A 125 -2.72 9.91 0.07
C LEU A 125 -2.36 10.97 1.10
N PHE A 126 -1.06 11.24 1.29
CA PHE A 126 -0.58 12.29 2.18
C PHE A 126 -1.14 13.66 1.78
N PHE A 127 -1.07 14.02 0.51
CA PHE A 127 -1.66 15.27 0.02
C PHE A 127 -3.18 15.26 0.11
N LEU A 128 -3.86 14.15 -0.19
CA LEU A 128 -5.30 14.05 -0.05
C LEU A 128 -5.75 14.33 1.40
N PHE A 129 -5.06 13.76 2.38
CA PHE A 129 -5.38 13.97 3.80
C PHE A 129 -5.09 15.40 4.25
N LYS A 130 -4.05 16.02 3.70
CA LYS A 130 -3.73 17.44 3.89
C LYS A 130 -4.85 18.36 3.39
N GLY A 131 -5.67 17.89 2.45
CA GLY A 131 -6.80 18.64 1.90
C GLY A 131 -7.98 18.82 2.86
N TYR A 132 -8.02 18.10 4.00
CA TYR A 132 -9.16 18.14 4.93
C TYR A 132 -9.48 19.54 5.42
N GLN A 133 -10.68 20.03 5.04
CA GLN A 133 -11.19 21.37 5.37
C GLN A 133 -10.21 22.50 5.04
N HIS A 134 -9.32 22.30 4.05
CA HIS A 134 -8.34 23.31 3.68
C HIS A 134 -9.04 24.46 2.91
N PRO A 135 -8.78 25.74 3.24
CA PRO A 135 -9.50 26.88 2.64
C PRO A 135 -9.25 27.02 1.14
N HIS A 136 -8.07 26.59 0.67
CA HIS A 136 -7.69 26.59 -0.74
C HIS A 136 -7.19 25.21 -1.15
N PRO A 137 -8.08 24.24 -1.41
CA PRO A 137 -7.70 22.85 -1.62
C PRO A 137 -7.15 22.57 -3.03
N ALA A 138 -7.24 23.53 -3.96
CA ALA A 138 -6.88 23.30 -5.36
C ALA A 138 -5.42 22.89 -5.58
N GLY A 139 -4.47 23.57 -4.93
CA GLY A 139 -3.06 23.19 -5.02
C GLY A 139 -2.77 21.83 -4.37
N ILE A 140 -3.46 21.52 -3.28
CA ILE A 140 -3.27 20.24 -2.56
C ILE A 140 -3.80 19.07 -3.38
N LEU A 141 -4.99 19.20 -3.96
CA LEU A 141 -5.52 18.18 -4.87
C LEU A 141 -4.68 18.08 -6.14
N PHE A 142 -4.16 19.18 -6.67
CA PHE A 142 -3.20 19.11 -7.78
C PHE A 142 -2.02 18.18 -7.44
N TYR A 143 -1.37 18.35 -6.29
CA TYR A 143 -0.26 17.48 -5.89
C TYR A 143 -0.71 16.03 -5.66
N SER A 144 -1.86 15.81 -5.01
CA SER A 144 -2.40 14.46 -4.80
C SER A 144 -2.58 13.72 -6.13
N PHE A 145 -3.22 14.36 -7.11
CA PHE A 145 -3.44 13.76 -8.42
C PHE A 145 -2.19 13.72 -9.31
N LEU A 146 -1.24 14.64 -9.11
CA LEU A 146 0.08 14.60 -9.76
C LEU A 146 0.83 13.32 -9.41
N PHE A 147 0.85 12.93 -8.13
CA PHE A 147 1.52 11.69 -7.72
C PHE A 147 0.75 10.43 -8.17
N ILE A 148 -0.59 10.47 -8.28
CA ILE A 148 -1.34 9.38 -8.95
C ILE A 148 -0.94 9.29 -10.41
N GLY A 149 -0.90 10.42 -11.13
CA GLY A 149 -0.49 10.46 -12.54
C GLY A 149 0.94 9.98 -12.75
N ALA A 150 1.85 10.32 -11.85
CA ALA A 150 3.24 9.89 -11.91
C ALA A 150 3.37 8.39 -11.65
N GLY A 151 2.66 7.85 -10.66
CA GLY A 151 2.61 6.42 -10.40
C GLY A 151 1.94 5.64 -11.54
N SER A 152 0.93 6.22 -12.19
CA SER A 152 0.23 5.60 -13.31
C SER A 152 1.04 5.57 -14.61
N LEU A 153 2.16 6.28 -14.69
CA LEU A 153 3.12 6.07 -15.78
C LEU A 153 3.76 4.69 -15.72
N PHE A 154 3.98 4.13 -14.53
CA PHE A 154 4.59 2.81 -14.31
C PHE A 154 3.54 1.70 -14.17
N PHE A 155 2.43 2.01 -13.52
CA PHE A 155 1.31 1.08 -13.31
C PHE A 155 -0.01 1.77 -13.72
N PRO A 156 -0.40 1.70 -15.00
CA PRO A 156 -1.51 2.48 -15.56
C PRO A 156 -2.83 2.37 -14.80
N GLN A 157 -3.11 1.17 -14.28
CA GLN A 157 -4.29 0.83 -13.50
C GLN A 157 -4.45 1.68 -12.23
N LEU A 158 -3.39 2.35 -11.75
CA LEU A 158 -3.47 3.32 -10.65
C LEU A 158 -4.50 4.44 -10.93
N THR A 159 -4.67 4.79 -12.21
CA THR A 159 -5.66 5.78 -12.68
C THR A 159 -7.09 5.38 -12.29
N LEU A 160 -7.41 4.08 -12.18
CA LEU A 160 -8.75 3.61 -11.79
C LEU A 160 -9.13 3.98 -10.37
N PHE A 161 -8.16 4.37 -9.52
CA PHE A 161 -8.44 4.85 -8.16
C PHE A 161 -8.81 6.33 -8.10
N ILE A 162 -8.71 7.10 -9.19
CA ILE A 162 -9.07 8.52 -9.25
C ILE A 162 -10.50 8.81 -8.77
N PRO A 163 -11.54 8.07 -9.21
CA PRO A 163 -12.90 8.28 -8.71
C PRO A 163 -13.01 8.08 -7.19
N ILE A 164 -12.26 7.12 -6.63
CA ILE A 164 -12.21 6.88 -5.18
C ILE A 164 -11.56 8.06 -4.48
N PHE A 165 -10.48 8.64 -5.04
CA PHE A 165 -9.85 9.85 -4.52
C PHE A 165 -10.78 11.07 -4.56
N TRP A 166 -11.64 11.20 -5.58
CA TRP A 166 -12.68 12.24 -5.58
C TRP A 166 -13.72 12.03 -4.48
N ILE A 167 -14.16 10.80 -4.22
CA ILE A 167 -15.03 10.48 -3.08
C ILE A 167 -14.35 10.86 -1.75
N GLY A 168 -13.04 10.58 -1.63
CA GLY A 168 -12.24 11.02 -0.49
C GLY A 168 -12.17 12.54 -0.35
N ALA A 169 -11.85 13.24 -1.43
CA ALA A 169 -11.78 14.70 -1.46
C ALA A 169 -13.13 15.35 -1.11
N TYR A 170 -14.25 14.77 -1.57
CA TYR A 170 -15.59 15.20 -1.20
C TYR A 170 -15.83 14.98 0.31
N SER A 171 -15.51 13.79 0.82
CA SER A 171 -15.63 13.44 2.24
C SER A 171 -14.80 14.36 3.15
N PHE A 172 -13.67 14.86 2.65
CA PHE A 172 -12.77 15.77 3.34
C PHE A 172 -13.12 17.25 3.16
N GLN A 173 -14.24 17.56 2.49
CA GLN A 173 -14.66 18.94 2.17
C GLN A 173 -13.59 19.72 1.37
N ALA A 174 -12.80 19.01 0.57
CA ALA A 174 -11.73 19.54 -0.26
C ALA A 174 -12.12 19.66 -1.74
N LEU A 175 -13.27 19.09 -2.13
CA LEU A 175 -13.74 19.05 -3.51
C LEU A 175 -14.61 20.28 -3.84
N THR A 176 -14.05 21.19 -4.62
CA THR A 176 -14.68 22.37 -5.20
C THR A 176 -14.46 22.31 -6.71
N PRO A 177 -15.21 23.04 -7.56
CA PRO A 177 -14.95 23.05 -9.00
C PRO A 177 -13.50 23.39 -9.34
N LYS A 178 -12.91 24.38 -8.65
CA LYS A 178 -11.51 24.78 -8.82
C LYS A 178 -10.54 23.65 -8.46
N SER A 179 -10.78 22.93 -7.37
CA SER A 179 -9.90 21.84 -6.93
C SER A 179 -10.10 20.54 -7.71
N PHE A 180 -11.30 20.31 -8.26
CA PHE A 180 -11.56 19.24 -9.22
C PHE A 180 -10.71 19.41 -10.49
N PHE A 181 -10.76 20.59 -11.12
CA PHE A 181 -9.91 20.88 -12.28
C PHE A 181 -8.42 20.92 -11.91
N GLY A 182 -8.07 21.41 -10.72
CA GLY A 182 -6.70 21.32 -10.21
C GLY A 182 -6.20 19.87 -10.13
N GLY A 183 -7.05 18.95 -9.66
CA GLY A 183 -6.75 17.52 -9.65
C GLY A 183 -6.59 16.94 -11.06
N LEU A 184 -7.49 17.27 -12.00
CA LEU A 184 -7.38 16.81 -13.40
C LEU A 184 -6.07 17.26 -14.04
N ILE A 185 -5.71 18.55 -13.89
CA ILE A 185 -4.43 19.07 -14.42
C ILE A 185 -3.24 18.35 -13.77
N GLY A 186 -3.31 18.11 -12.47
CA GLY A 186 -2.30 17.34 -11.73
C GLY A 186 -2.11 15.96 -12.33
N TRP A 187 -3.18 15.21 -12.54
CA TRP A 187 -3.13 13.87 -13.15
C TRP A 187 -2.61 13.89 -14.60
N THR A 188 -3.02 14.86 -15.42
CA THR A 188 -2.58 14.91 -16.83
C THR A 188 -1.13 15.38 -17.01
N LEU A 189 -0.55 16.08 -16.04
CA LEU A 189 0.77 16.70 -16.19
C LEU A 189 1.90 15.69 -16.47
N PRO A 190 2.02 14.53 -15.78
CA PRO A 190 3.01 13.51 -16.11
C PRO A 190 2.85 12.98 -17.54
N TYR A 191 1.62 12.83 -18.01
CA TYR A 191 1.33 12.40 -19.38
C TYR A 191 1.71 13.46 -20.43
N TRP A 192 1.68 14.75 -20.12
CA TRP A 192 2.18 15.80 -21.02
C TRP A 192 3.70 15.68 -21.22
N PHE A 193 4.45 15.36 -20.17
CA PHE A 193 5.89 15.11 -20.28
C PHE A 193 6.18 13.83 -21.07
N LEU A 194 5.42 12.75 -20.82
CA LEU A 194 5.53 11.52 -21.61
C LEU A 194 5.21 11.76 -23.08
N PHE A 195 4.16 12.53 -23.37
CA PHE A 195 3.79 12.92 -24.74
C PHE A 195 4.91 13.71 -25.42
N GLY A 196 5.49 14.70 -24.72
CA GLY A 196 6.62 15.46 -25.23
C GLY A 196 7.80 14.56 -25.60
N HIS A 197 8.20 13.66 -24.69
CA HIS A 197 9.24 12.68 -24.95
C HIS A 197 8.92 11.79 -26.16
N ALA A 198 7.76 11.16 -26.17
CA ALA A 198 7.31 10.27 -27.24
C ALA A 198 7.28 10.97 -28.61
N TYR A 199 6.86 12.24 -28.65
CA TYR A 199 6.85 13.04 -29.87
C TYR A 199 8.25 13.37 -30.37
N PHE A 200 9.18 13.76 -29.49
CA PHE A 200 10.55 14.13 -29.87
C PHE A 200 11.39 12.95 -30.38
N TYR A 201 11.21 11.76 -29.79
CA TYR A 201 11.95 10.55 -30.19
C TYR A 201 11.24 9.72 -31.28
N GLY A 202 10.06 10.16 -31.74
CA GLY A 202 9.29 9.43 -32.76
C GLY A 202 8.61 8.15 -32.24
N GLU A 203 8.59 7.94 -30.92
CA GLU A 203 8.04 6.76 -30.24
C GLU A 203 6.63 7.05 -29.70
N ILE A 204 5.71 7.47 -30.58
CA ILE A 204 4.34 7.86 -30.18
C ILE A 204 3.57 6.72 -29.49
N GLU A 205 3.97 5.47 -29.73
CA GLU A 205 3.38 4.28 -29.12
C GLU A 205 3.48 4.28 -27.59
N LEU A 206 4.60 4.79 -27.05
CA LEU A 206 4.81 4.90 -25.60
C LEU A 206 3.76 5.79 -24.92
N PHE A 207 3.24 6.78 -25.63
CA PHE A 207 2.25 7.71 -25.07
C PHE A 207 0.87 7.07 -24.91
N TYR A 208 0.36 6.39 -25.94
CA TYR A 208 -1.00 5.84 -25.89
C TYR A 208 -1.06 4.46 -25.20
N GLN A 209 0.06 3.76 -25.08
CA GLN A 209 0.13 2.45 -24.45
C GLN A 209 -0.43 2.38 -23.01
N PRO A 210 -0.09 3.29 -22.07
CA PRO A 210 -0.73 3.28 -20.75
C PRO A 210 -2.26 3.34 -20.81
N PHE A 211 -2.85 4.02 -21.80
CA PHE A 211 -4.29 4.08 -21.96
C PHE A 211 -4.88 2.81 -22.56
N ILE A 212 -4.13 2.11 -23.42
CA ILE A 212 -4.50 0.76 -23.86
C ILE A 212 -4.50 -0.18 -22.66
N GLU A 213 -3.43 -0.20 -21.86
CA GLU A 213 -3.31 -1.05 -20.67
C GLU A 213 -4.36 -0.75 -19.59
N LEU A 214 -4.85 0.49 -19.54
CA LEU A 214 -5.91 0.89 -18.62
C LEU A 214 -7.27 0.27 -18.98
N VAL A 215 -7.50 -0.03 -20.26
CA VAL A 215 -8.76 -0.57 -20.78
C VAL A 215 -8.66 -2.09 -21.06
N THR A 216 -7.46 -2.68 -21.03
CA THR A 216 -7.25 -4.12 -21.18
C THR A 216 -7.52 -4.87 -19.88
N PHE A 217 -8.76 -5.33 -19.72
CA PHE A 217 -9.13 -6.23 -18.63
C PHE A 217 -8.82 -7.68 -18.99
N HIS A 218 -8.06 -8.35 -18.12
CA HIS A 218 -7.80 -9.78 -18.23
C HIS A 218 -9.03 -10.56 -17.74
N PRO A 219 -9.30 -11.77 -18.28
CA PRO A 219 -10.42 -12.58 -17.83
C PRO A 219 -10.30 -12.95 -16.35
N ILE A 220 -11.43 -13.01 -15.65
CA ILE A 220 -11.50 -13.35 -14.23
C ILE A 220 -11.25 -14.86 -14.07
N THR A 221 -10.00 -15.26 -13.86
CA THR A 221 -9.58 -16.66 -13.72
C THR A 221 -9.27 -17.01 -12.27
N LEU A 222 -10.30 -17.07 -11.42
CA LEU A 222 -10.14 -17.43 -10.00
C LEU A 222 -9.71 -18.89 -9.78
N TRP A 223 -9.88 -19.76 -10.77
CA TRP A 223 -9.57 -21.19 -10.68
C TRP A 223 -8.08 -21.53 -10.70
N ASN A 224 -7.25 -20.66 -11.29
CA ASN A 224 -5.78 -20.83 -11.37
C ASN A 224 -5.02 -19.93 -10.40
N PHE A 225 -5.72 -19.40 -9.39
CA PHE A 225 -5.11 -18.49 -8.43
C PHE A 225 -4.13 -19.27 -7.53
N PRO A 226 -2.84 -18.92 -7.49
CA PRO A 226 -1.84 -19.71 -6.78
C PRO A 226 -2.13 -19.69 -5.28
N LEU A 227 -1.98 -20.85 -4.64
CA LEU A 227 -2.46 -21.07 -3.27
C LEU A 227 -1.80 -20.13 -2.24
N TRP A 228 -0.54 -19.74 -2.45
CA TRP A 228 0.18 -18.80 -1.58
C TRP A 228 -0.41 -17.38 -1.67
N GLU A 229 -0.89 -16.94 -2.84
CA GLU A 229 -1.59 -15.66 -2.98
C GLU A 229 -2.95 -15.72 -2.28
N ILE A 230 -3.70 -16.82 -2.40
CA ILE A 230 -4.98 -17.01 -1.68
C ILE A 230 -4.75 -16.93 -0.18
N ALA A 231 -3.73 -17.64 0.34
CA ALA A 231 -3.40 -17.63 1.76
C ALA A 231 -3.04 -16.23 2.25
N THR A 232 -2.22 -15.51 1.48
CA THR A 232 -1.78 -14.15 1.79
C THR A 232 -2.95 -13.18 1.77
N LEU A 233 -3.77 -13.18 0.71
CA LEU A 233 -4.96 -12.32 0.61
C LEU A 233 -6.00 -12.66 1.67
N GLY A 234 -6.22 -13.95 1.96
CA GLY A 234 -7.14 -14.39 3.01
C GLY A 234 -6.71 -13.91 4.40
N TYR A 235 -5.42 -13.99 4.70
CA TYR A 235 -4.86 -13.45 5.96
C TYR A 235 -5.03 -11.92 6.04
N LEU A 236 -4.67 -11.20 4.97
CA LEU A 236 -4.83 -9.73 4.90
C LEU A 236 -6.30 -9.33 5.01
N PHE A 237 -7.20 -10.08 4.39
CA PHE A 237 -8.64 -9.84 4.42
C PHE A 237 -9.23 -10.06 5.82
N LEU A 238 -8.77 -11.08 6.54
CA LEU A 238 -9.15 -11.30 7.94
C LEU A 238 -8.69 -10.14 8.83
N LEU A 239 -7.44 -9.71 8.70
CA LEU A 239 -6.94 -8.53 9.42
C LEU A 239 -7.76 -7.28 9.08
N PHE A 240 -8.07 -7.08 7.80
CA PHE A 240 -8.89 -5.97 7.31
C PHE A 240 -10.30 -5.98 7.91
N ILE A 241 -11.03 -7.10 7.88
CA ILE A 241 -12.39 -7.20 8.43
C ILE A 241 -12.37 -6.86 9.92
N VAL A 242 -11.50 -7.52 10.69
CA VAL A 242 -11.47 -7.33 12.15
C VAL A 242 -11.10 -5.88 12.49
N SER A 243 -10.12 -5.32 11.80
CA SER A 243 -9.69 -3.93 12.01
C SER A 243 -10.77 -2.92 11.60
N SER A 244 -11.42 -3.14 10.46
CA SER A 244 -12.46 -2.25 9.92
C SER A 244 -13.72 -2.26 10.77
N VAL A 245 -14.22 -3.44 11.15
CA VAL A 245 -15.39 -3.57 12.03
C VAL A 245 -15.14 -2.86 13.35
N HIS A 246 -13.96 -3.08 13.95
CA HIS A 246 -13.60 -2.37 15.18
C HIS A 246 -13.54 -0.86 14.96
N CYS A 247 -12.92 -0.39 13.88
CA CYS A 247 -12.80 1.03 13.57
C CYS A 247 -14.17 1.71 13.38
N LEU A 248 -15.14 1.01 12.78
CA LEU A 248 -16.50 1.52 12.61
C LEU A 248 -17.27 1.54 13.93
N VAL A 249 -17.18 0.48 14.73
CA VAL A 249 -17.90 0.35 16.01
C VAL A 249 -17.33 1.28 17.09
N ALA A 250 -16.00 1.38 17.20
CA ALA A 250 -15.32 2.21 18.18
C ALA A 250 -15.01 3.63 17.67
N GLY A 251 -15.48 3.99 16.46
CA GLY A 251 -15.14 5.26 15.82
C GLY A 251 -15.66 6.52 16.53
N TYR A 252 -16.52 6.38 17.54
CA TYR A 252 -16.98 7.48 18.39
C TYR A 252 -15.90 7.99 19.36
N GLU A 253 -14.89 7.18 19.68
CA GLU A 253 -13.74 7.60 20.50
C GLU A 253 -12.75 8.47 19.71
N ASP A 254 -12.88 8.46 18.37
CA ASP A 254 -12.02 9.17 17.45
C ASP A 254 -12.45 10.60 17.15
N LYS A 255 -11.47 11.47 16.88
CA LYS A 255 -11.74 12.84 16.42
C LYS A 255 -12.44 12.74 15.07
N ILE A 256 -13.38 13.64 14.80
CA ILE A 256 -14.16 13.65 13.54
C ILE A 256 -13.26 13.57 12.31
N ARG A 257 -12.13 14.30 12.32
CA ARG A 257 -11.11 14.27 11.26
C ARG A 257 -10.47 12.88 11.09
N THR A 258 -9.94 12.30 12.17
CA THR A 258 -9.33 10.95 12.17
C THR A 258 -10.33 9.90 11.72
N ARG A 259 -11.58 10.00 12.19
CA ARG A 259 -12.68 9.13 11.77
C ARG A 259 -12.91 9.21 10.27
N SER A 260 -12.94 10.42 9.69
CA SER A 260 -13.09 10.61 8.24
C SER A 260 -11.96 9.95 7.45
N TYR A 261 -10.70 10.13 7.86
CA TYR A 261 -9.56 9.46 7.23
C TYR A 261 -9.67 7.93 7.28
N LEU A 262 -10.03 7.38 8.45
CA LEU A 262 -10.15 5.94 8.62
C LEU A 262 -11.31 5.35 7.80
N HIS A 263 -12.46 6.02 7.72
CA HIS A 263 -13.58 5.58 6.88
C HIS A 263 -13.18 5.56 5.41
N PHE A 264 -12.46 6.60 4.95
CA PHE A 264 -11.91 6.63 3.60
C PHE A 264 -10.90 5.49 3.37
N LEU A 265 -9.99 5.22 4.31
CA LEU A 265 -9.04 4.11 4.20
C LEU A 265 -9.73 2.75 4.17
N ILE A 266 -10.80 2.54 4.94
CA ILE A 266 -11.61 1.31 4.88
C ILE A 266 -12.20 1.15 3.48
N PHE A 267 -12.84 2.20 2.96
CA PHE A 267 -13.44 2.18 1.63
C PHE A 267 -12.40 1.93 0.53
N LEU A 268 -11.27 2.65 0.57
CA LEU A 268 -10.17 2.49 -0.38
C LEU A 268 -9.59 1.08 -0.34
N THR A 269 -9.31 0.54 0.86
CA THR A 269 -8.74 -0.81 1.02
C THR A 269 -9.73 -1.87 0.53
N PHE A 270 -11.03 -1.69 0.80
CA PHE A 270 -12.07 -2.56 0.25
C PHE A 270 -12.10 -2.53 -1.28
N CYS A 271 -12.02 -1.34 -1.90
CA CYS A 271 -11.94 -1.22 -3.34
C CYS A 271 -10.69 -1.89 -3.93
N ILE A 272 -9.54 -1.82 -3.24
CA ILE A 272 -8.32 -2.54 -3.67
C ILE A 272 -8.54 -4.06 -3.61
N PHE A 273 -9.16 -4.59 -2.56
CA PHE A 273 -9.51 -6.02 -2.49
C PHE A 273 -10.43 -6.43 -3.66
N VAL A 274 -11.49 -5.65 -3.90
CA VAL A 274 -12.41 -5.91 -5.01
C VAL A 274 -11.66 -5.89 -6.34
N TYR A 275 -10.72 -4.95 -6.51
CA TYR A 275 -9.95 -4.85 -7.74
C TYR A 275 -9.01 -6.04 -7.95
N ILE A 276 -8.36 -6.55 -6.90
CA ILE A 276 -7.55 -7.77 -6.97
C ILE A 276 -8.40 -8.97 -7.40
N LEU A 277 -9.64 -9.11 -6.88
CA LEU A 277 -10.54 -10.19 -7.28
C LEU A 277 -11.03 -10.06 -8.73
N LEU A 278 -11.20 -8.83 -9.22
CA LEU A 278 -11.60 -8.56 -10.61
C LEU A 278 -10.43 -8.69 -11.59
N GLN A 279 -9.19 -8.48 -11.16
CA GLN A 279 -7.97 -8.59 -11.97
C GLN A 279 -6.87 -9.36 -11.23
N PRO A 280 -7.00 -10.70 -11.09
CA PRO A 280 -5.98 -11.57 -10.51
C PRO A 280 -4.57 -11.41 -11.10
N ALA A 281 -4.48 -11.10 -12.39
CA ALA A 281 -3.20 -10.91 -13.07
C ALA A 281 -2.36 -9.75 -12.51
N GLN A 282 -3.00 -8.80 -11.81
CA GLN A 282 -2.37 -7.59 -11.27
C GLN A 282 -2.09 -7.69 -9.77
N THR A 283 -2.26 -8.86 -9.15
CA THR A 283 -2.09 -9.04 -7.69
C THR A 283 -0.74 -8.53 -7.19
N PHE A 284 0.36 -8.87 -7.87
CA PHE A 284 1.72 -8.44 -7.49
C PHE A 284 1.88 -6.93 -7.45
N HIS A 285 1.24 -6.20 -8.36
CA HIS A 285 1.32 -4.75 -8.40
C HIS A 285 0.39 -4.07 -7.39
N LEU A 286 -0.73 -4.71 -7.05
CA LEU A 286 -1.74 -4.20 -6.11
C LEU A 286 -1.46 -4.54 -4.65
N LEU A 287 -0.72 -5.61 -4.37
CA LEU A 287 -0.42 -6.05 -3.01
C LEU A 287 0.34 -4.98 -2.19
N PRO A 288 1.36 -4.27 -2.71
CA PRO A 288 2.02 -3.17 -1.99
C PRO A 288 1.05 -2.07 -1.56
N LEU A 289 0.08 -1.72 -2.43
CA LEU A 289 -0.94 -0.71 -2.14
C LEU A 289 -1.89 -1.20 -1.05
N LEU A 290 -2.28 -2.48 -1.11
CA LEU A 290 -3.15 -3.10 -0.11
C LEU A 290 -2.49 -3.12 1.28
N LEU A 291 -1.20 -3.44 1.35
CA LEU A 291 -0.42 -3.50 2.59
C LEU A 291 -0.40 -2.14 3.31
N ILE A 292 -0.35 -1.02 2.57
CA ILE A 292 -0.45 0.33 3.15
C ILE A 292 -1.77 0.48 3.91
N GLY A 293 -2.90 0.18 3.28
CA GLY A 293 -4.23 0.31 3.90
C GLY A 293 -4.41 -0.62 5.11
N VAL A 294 -4.06 -1.90 4.95
CA VAL A 294 -4.19 -2.91 6.03
C VAL A 294 -3.28 -2.57 7.22
N SER A 295 -2.04 -2.14 6.98
CA SER A 295 -1.11 -1.81 8.07
C SER A 295 -1.57 -0.62 8.92
N ILE A 296 -2.17 0.42 8.32
CA ILE A 296 -2.73 1.56 9.05
C ILE A 296 -3.94 1.12 9.87
N LEU A 297 -4.87 0.39 9.27
CA LEU A 297 -6.10 -0.06 9.95
C LEU A 297 -5.80 -1.03 11.09
N THR A 298 -4.93 -2.01 10.87
CA THR A 298 -4.50 -2.95 11.92
C THR A 298 -3.69 -2.23 12.98
N GLY A 299 -2.81 -1.28 12.61
CA GLY A 299 -2.09 -0.44 13.57
C GLY A 299 -3.02 0.33 14.50
N HIS A 300 -4.09 0.93 13.95
CA HIS A 300 -5.10 1.62 14.74
C HIS A 300 -5.84 0.68 15.69
N PHE A 301 -6.31 -0.47 15.18
CA PHE A 301 -6.98 -1.50 15.97
C PHE A 301 -6.14 -1.98 17.16
N VAL A 302 -4.88 -2.35 16.91
CA VAL A 302 -3.99 -2.92 17.93
C VAL A 302 -3.62 -1.88 18.99
N VAL A 303 -3.60 -0.59 18.66
CA VAL A 303 -3.31 0.47 19.64
C VAL A 303 -4.51 0.83 20.49
N LEU A 304 -5.72 0.87 19.91
CA LEU A 304 -6.92 1.33 20.62
C LEU A 304 -7.52 0.25 21.53
N THR A 305 -7.32 -1.03 21.20
CA THR A 305 -7.93 -2.12 21.95
C THR A 305 -7.12 -2.56 23.17
N ASN A 306 -7.82 -2.71 24.30
CA ASN A 306 -7.24 -3.26 25.54
C ASN A 306 -8.15 -4.33 26.15
N SER A 307 -8.75 -5.20 25.33
CA SER A 307 -9.62 -6.32 25.74
C SER A 307 -8.86 -7.66 25.72
N ARG A 308 -9.36 -8.68 26.43
CA ARG A 308 -8.71 -10.01 26.43
C ARG A 308 -8.79 -10.63 25.03
N ALA A 309 -9.93 -10.48 24.38
CA ALA A 309 -10.16 -10.93 23.01
C ALA A 309 -9.18 -10.29 22.03
N SER A 310 -8.93 -8.98 22.12
CA SER A 310 -7.95 -8.32 21.24
C SER A 310 -6.52 -8.81 21.47
N ASN A 311 -6.13 -9.05 22.73
CA ASN A 311 -4.80 -9.59 23.01
C ASN A 311 -4.64 -11.04 22.50
N VAL A 312 -5.69 -11.86 22.57
CA VAL A 312 -5.70 -13.20 21.96
C VAL A 312 -5.60 -13.08 20.45
N PHE A 313 -6.41 -12.22 19.83
CA PHE A 313 -6.35 -11.96 18.39
C PHE A 313 -4.96 -11.50 17.95
N PHE A 314 -4.32 -10.59 18.68
CA PHE A 314 -2.96 -10.13 18.39
C PHE A 314 -1.94 -11.27 18.42
N ILE A 315 -2.02 -12.16 19.41
CA ILE A 315 -1.14 -13.34 19.51
C ILE A 315 -1.42 -14.30 18.35
N CYS A 316 -2.69 -14.58 18.05
CA CYS A 316 -3.08 -15.43 16.92
C CYS A 316 -2.64 -14.83 15.57
N ALA A 317 -2.74 -13.51 15.40
CA ALA A 317 -2.30 -12.80 14.21
C ALA A 317 -0.78 -12.91 14.05
N LEU A 318 0.00 -12.73 15.13
CA LEU A 318 1.46 -12.90 15.10
C LEU A 318 1.86 -14.35 14.78
N ALA A 319 1.21 -15.34 15.40
CA ALA A 319 1.43 -16.75 15.10
C ALA A 319 1.07 -17.08 13.64
N GLY A 320 -0.07 -16.56 13.16
CA GLY A 320 -0.49 -16.68 11.77
C GLY A 320 0.49 -16.06 10.79
N LEU A 321 1.13 -14.94 11.16
CA LEU A 321 2.17 -14.29 10.36
C LEU A 321 3.40 -15.18 10.17
N ILE A 322 3.86 -15.84 11.25
CA ILE A 322 4.98 -16.79 11.20
C ILE A 322 4.62 -18.02 10.36
N LEU A 323 3.43 -18.58 10.56
CA LEU A 323 2.94 -19.72 9.79
C LEU A 323 2.79 -19.39 8.30
N LEU A 324 2.27 -18.19 7.99
CA LEU A 324 2.12 -17.73 6.62
C LEU A 324 3.49 -17.55 5.94
N PHE A 325 4.51 -17.06 6.64
CA PHE A 325 5.85 -16.95 6.07
C PHE A 325 6.42 -18.35 5.76
N GLY A 326 6.33 -19.28 6.70
CA GLY A 326 6.77 -20.67 6.46
C GLY A 326 6.02 -21.33 5.30
N PHE A 327 4.71 -21.11 5.21
CA PHE A 327 3.88 -21.61 4.11
C PHE A 327 4.26 -20.99 2.76
N ASN A 328 4.44 -19.67 2.70
CA ASN A 328 4.82 -18.97 1.47
C ASN A 328 6.21 -19.39 0.99
N VAL A 329 7.18 -19.56 1.90
CA VAL A 329 8.50 -20.09 1.55
C VAL A 329 8.39 -21.52 1.04
N TRP A 330 7.62 -22.39 1.70
CA TRP A 330 7.45 -23.78 1.26
C TRP A 330 6.79 -23.91 -0.11
N MET A 331 5.81 -23.05 -0.42
CA MET A 331 5.12 -23.06 -1.72
C MET A 331 5.95 -22.48 -2.87
N LEU A 332 6.98 -21.68 -2.55
CA LEU A 332 7.86 -21.05 -3.55
C LEU A 332 9.19 -21.81 -3.74
N LEU A 333 9.53 -22.72 -2.82
CA LEU A 333 10.62 -23.69 -2.93
C LEU A 333 10.27 -24.77 -3.95
#